data_AF-A0A2I4EHT8-F1
#
_entry.id   AF-A0A2I4EHT8-F1
#
_cell.length_a   1.000
_cell.length_b   1.000
_cell.length_c   1.000
_cell.angle_alpha   90.00
_cell.angle_beta   90.00
_cell.angle_gamma   90.00
#
_symmetry.space_group_name_H-M   'P 1'
#
loop_
_entity.id
_entity.type
_entity.pdbx_description
1 polymer ?
#
loop_
_entity_poly.entity_id
_entity_poly.type
_entity_poly.pdbx_seq_one_letter_code
_entity_poly.pdbx_strand_id
1 'polypeptide(L)'
;MASTALAPSWSSSSWLHSFGGNLNAGTKLQDRRTALVVLAQKKAIKTRKIILKEDVTDLGKKGQLLDVKAGYYRNYLLPMGKAQIVTSSLIKEMRMEEERIEAEKKRVKDEAQQLALIFETVGAFKVKRKGGKGKQIFGSVTAQDLVDIIKAQLRRDVDKRIVSLPEIRETGEYIAELRLHPEVTARVRLNVFAN
;
A
#
# COMPACT_ATOMS: atom_id res chain seq x y z
N MET A 1 -56.64 -7.76 24.65
CA MET A 1 -56.81 -8.27 26.03
C MET A 1 -55.93 -9.50 26.18
N ALA A 2 -55.10 -9.53 27.24
CA ALA A 2 -54.40 -10.69 27.83
C ALA A 2 -53.40 -11.46 26.93
N SER A 3 -52.28 -12.02 27.39
CA SER A 3 -51.61 -12.00 28.70
C SER A 3 -50.27 -12.74 28.59
N THR A 4 -49.23 -12.08 29.10
CA THR A 4 -48.20 -12.57 30.06
C THR A 4 -47.19 -13.68 29.72
N ALA A 5 -45.95 -13.32 30.03
CA ALA A 5 -44.73 -14.11 30.07
C ALA A 5 -44.73 -15.23 31.13
N LEU A 6 -44.07 -16.35 30.82
CA LEU A 6 -43.70 -17.39 31.79
C LEU A 6 -42.26 -17.19 32.27
N ALA A 7 -42.10 -17.06 33.59
CA ALA A 7 -40.84 -17.26 34.31
C ALA A 7 -40.77 -18.71 34.82
N PRO A 8 -39.60 -19.36 34.88
CA PRO A 8 -39.49 -20.68 35.48
C PRO A 8 -39.32 -20.56 37.01
N SER A 9 -40.18 -21.27 37.73
CA SER A 9 -40.12 -21.50 39.17
C SER A 9 -39.07 -22.56 39.51
N TRP A 10 -38.19 -22.29 40.47
CA TRP A 10 -37.36 -23.34 41.07
C TRP A 10 -38.09 -23.96 42.25
N SER A 11 -38.32 -25.27 42.13
CA SER A 11 -38.94 -26.12 43.14
C SER A 11 -37.93 -26.40 44.26
N SER A 12 -38.36 -26.12 45.49
CA SER A 12 -37.65 -26.36 46.73
C SER A 12 -38.02 -27.74 47.27
N SER A 13 -37.07 -28.68 47.30
CA SER A 13 -37.23 -29.96 48.00
C SER A 13 -36.47 -29.94 49.32
N SER A 14 -37.24 -29.71 50.37
CA SER A 14 -36.90 -29.93 51.77
C SER A 14 -36.81 -31.43 52.08
N TRP A 15 -35.65 -31.88 52.56
CA TRP A 15 -35.51 -33.19 53.23
C TRP A 15 -34.91 -32.96 54.61
N LEU A 16 -35.79 -32.96 55.62
CA LEU A 16 -35.46 -33.07 57.03
C LEU A 16 -35.66 -34.54 57.43
N HIS A 17 -34.59 -35.22 57.83
CA HIS A 17 -34.71 -36.36 58.73
C HIS A 17 -33.79 -36.16 59.93
N SER A 18 -34.47 -36.08 61.08
CA SER A 18 -33.94 -36.14 62.43
C SER A 18 -33.42 -37.55 62.72
N PHE A 19 -32.18 -37.65 63.19
CA PHE A 19 -31.75 -38.76 64.03
C PHE A 19 -30.89 -38.21 65.17
N GLY A 20 -31.42 -38.28 66.38
CA GLY A 20 -30.67 -38.08 67.61
C GLY A 20 -29.87 -39.32 67.96
N GLY A 21 -28.64 -39.11 68.44
CA GLY A 21 -27.76 -40.15 68.94
C GLY A 21 -26.52 -39.50 69.57
N ASN A 22 -26.56 -39.30 70.88
CA ASN A 22 -25.47 -38.80 71.71
C ASN A 22 -24.50 -39.93 72.03
N LEU A 23 -23.24 -39.82 71.61
CA LEU A 23 -22.10 -40.52 72.21
C LEU A 23 -20.88 -39.60 72.18
N ASN A 24 -20.46 -39.22 73.38
CA ASN A 24 -19.20 -38.56 73.69
C ASN A 24 -18.02 -39.33 73.09
N ALA A 25 -17.35 -38.74 72.11
CA ALA A 25 -16.02 -39.12 71.68
C ALA A 25 -15.26 -37.82 71.39
N GLY A 26 -14.16 -37.61 72.11
CA GLY A 26 -13.40 -36.36 72.12
C GLY A 26 -13.10 -35.84 70.72
N THR A 27 -13.77 -34.77 70.33
CA THR A 27 -13.48 -34.03 69.11
C THR A 27 -12.23 -33.19 69.36
N LYS A 28 -11.05 -33.73 69.05
CA LYS A 28 -9.98 -32.88 68.54
C LYS A 28 -10.51 -32.28 67.25
N LEU A 29 -11.12 -31.09 67.35
CA LEU A 29 -11.28 -30.17 66.24
C LEU A 29 -9.86 -29.83 65.75
N GLN A 30 -9.33 -30.69 64.88
CA GLN A 30 -8.25 -30.32 64.00
C GLN A 30 -8.85 -29.24 63.11
N ASP A 31 -8.50 -28.00 63.45
CA ASP A 31 -8.68 -26.79 62.68
C ASP A 31 -8.11 -27.05 61.28
N ARG A 32 -8.92 -27.67 60.41
CA ARG A 32 -8.65 -27.78 58.98
C ARG A 32 -8.96 -26.42 58.40
N ARG A 33 -8.08 -25.47 58.71
CA ARG A 33 -7.80 -24.35 57.82
C ARG A 33 -7.40 -24.99 56.51
N THR A 34 -8.35 -25.14 55.59
CA THR A 34 -8.03 -25.32 54.18
C THR A 34 -7.26 -24.07 53.79
N ALA A 35 -5.94 -24.14 53.93
CA ALA A 35 -5.05 -23.10 53.49
C ALA A 35 -5.30 -22.95 51.99
N LEU A 36 -5.95 -21.86 51.60
CA LEU A 36 -6.02 -21.45 50.21
C LEU A 36 -4.57 -21.21 49.77
N VAL A 37 -3.99 -22.17 49.06
CA VAL A 37 -2.65 -22.02 48.48
C VAL A 37 -2.80 -21.02 47.35
N VAL A 38 -2.51 -19.75 47.63
CA VAL A 38 -2.46 -18.70 46.62
C VAL A 38 -1.20 -18.93 45.79
N LEU A 39 -1.34 -19.65 44.68
CA LEU A 39 -0.29 -19.76 43.67
C LEU A 39 -0.23 -18.44 42.91
N ALA A 40 0.82 -17.65 43.18
CA ALA A 40 1.10 -16.45 42.41
C ALA A 40 1.34 -16.83 40.94
N GLN A 41 0.44 -16.41 40.05
CA GLN A 41 0.62 -16.63 38.61
C GLN A 41 1.59 -15.59 38.05
N LYS A 42 2.51 -16.04 37.18
CA LYS A 42 3.45 -15.16 36.46
C LYS A 42 2.67 -14.18 35.59
N LYS A 43 2.96 -12.88 35.72
CA LYS A 43 2.31 -11.80 34.96
C LYS A 43 2.54 -11.95 33.45
N ALA A 44 1.46 -12.07 32.68
CA ALA A 44 1.51 -12.05 31.21
C ALA A 44 1.51 -10.62 30.67
N ILE A 45 2.36 -10.34 29.66
CA ILE A 45 2.39 -9.05 28.96
C ILE A 45 1.34 -9.08 27.84
N LYS A 46 0.40 -8.13 27.88
CA LYS A 46 -0.60 -7.95 26.81
C LYS A 46 0.02 -7.18 25.65
N THR A 47 -0.05 -7.73 24.45
CA THR A 47 0.38 -7.10 23.19
C THR A 47 -0.82 -6.73 22.32
N ARG A 48 -0.63 -5.81 21.37
CA ARG A 48 -1.62 -5.37 20.38
C ARG A 48 -0.95 -5.21 19.01
N LYS A 49 -1.62 -5.70 17.97
CA LYS A 49 -1.28 -5.47 16.57
C LYS A 49 -1.71 -4.06 16.16
N ILE A 50 -0.75 -3.26 15.73
CA ILE A 50 -0.97 -1.88 15.32
C ILE A 50 -0.33 -1.61 13.96
N ILE A 51 -0.87 -0.60 13.28
CA ILE A 51 -0.30 0.00 12.07
C ILE A 51 0.14 1.42 12.44
N LEU A 52 1.39 1.77 12.15
CA LEU A 52 1.89 3.12 12.37
C LEU A 52 1.35 4.06 11.28
N LYS A 53 0.81 5.21 11.69
CA LYS A 53 0.35 6.26 10.78
C LYS A 53 1.43 7.29 10.47
N GLU A 54 2.45 7.35 11.32
CA GLU A 54 3.58 8.28 11.25
C GLU A 54 4.88 7.53 11.57
N ASP A 55 6.00 8.10 11.13
CA ASP A 55 7.31 7.61 11.53
C ASP A 55 7.53 7.87 13.03
N VAL A 56 7.89 6.82 13.77
CA VAL A 56 8.14 6.93 15.21
C VAL A 56 9.53 6.39 15.50
N THR A 57 10.37 7.26 16.05
CA THR A 57 11.71 6.91 16.54
C THR A 57 11.63 5.70 17.45
N ASP A 58 12.55 4.74 17.27
CA ASP A 58 12.66 3.48 18.02
C ASP A 58 11.55 2.43 17.81
N LEU A 59 10.54 2.71 16.97
CA LEU A 59 9.53 1.71 16.58
C LEU A 59 9.63 1.32 15.11
N GLY A 60 9.60 2.29 14.21
CA GLY A 60 9.49 2.01 12.78
C GLY A 60 8.96 3.17 11.95
N LYS A 61 8.78 2.87 10.66
CA LYS A 61 8.24 3.81 9.67
C LYS A 61 6.71 3.73 9.56
N LYS A 62 6.10 4.78 9.04
CA LYS A 62 4.70 4.85 8.64
C LYS A 62 4.33 3.66 7.76
N GLY A 63 3.18 3.07 8.03
CA GLY A 63 2.65 1.92 7.29
C GLY A 63 3.20 0.57 7.75
N GLN A 64 4.03 0.51 8.81
CA GLN A 64 4.52 -0.77 9.34
C GLN A 64 3.53 -1.42 10.31
N LEU A 65 3.32 -2.73 10.13
CA LEU A 65 2.53 -3.58 11.01
C LEU A 65 3.44 -4.13 12.12
N LEU A 66 3.14 -3.82 13.38
CA LEU A 66 3.93 -4.27 14.53
C LEU A 66 3.07 -4.67 15.73
N ASP A 67 3.62 -5.59 16.53
CA ASP A 67 3.08 -5.98 17.83
C ASP A 67 3.71 -5.13 18.93
N VAL A 68 2.92 -4.31 19.61
CA VAL A 68 3.36 -3.45 20.72
C VAL A 68 2.72 -3.84 22.03
N LYS A 69 3.35 -3.46 23.15
CA LYS A 69 2.72 -3.58 24.47
C LYS A 69 1.44 -2.75 24.51
N ALA A 70 0.35 -3.34 25.04
CA ALA A 70 -0.96 -2.70 25.05
C ALA A 70 -0.99 -1.34 25.77
N GLY A 71 -0.19 -1.18 26.83
CA GLY A 71 -0.06 0.08 27.55
C GLY A 71 0.63 1.17 26.74
N TYR A 72 1.63 0.81 25.93
CA TYR A 72 2.33 1.75 25.08
C TYR A 72 1.43 2.29 23.96
N TYR A 73 0.63 1.41 23.35
CA TYR A 73 -0.41 1.84 22.40
C TYR A 73 -1.43 2.79 23.06
N ARG A 74 -2.02 2.39 24.20
CA ARG A 74 -3.10 3.14 24.84
C ARG A 74 -2.66 4.51 25.38
N ASN A 75 -1.47 4.60 25.96
CA ASN A 75 -1.04 5.80 26.68
C ASN A 75 -0.27 6.77 25.78
N TYR A 76 0.41 6.29 24.74
CA TYR A 76 1.28 7.13 23.90
C TYR A 76 0.81 7.17 22.45
N LEU A 77 0.71 6.03 21.77
CA LEU A 77 0.46 6.03 20.32
C LEU A 77 -0.97 6.43 19.93
N LEU A 78 -1.97 6.01 20.71
CA LEU A 78 -3.38 6.32 20.46
C LEU A 78 -3.69 7.81 20.71
N PRO A 79 -3.34 8.41 21.87
CA PRO A 79 -3.63 9.83 22.12
C PRO A 79 -2.89 10.76 21.18
N MET A 80 -1.67 10.39 20.77
CA MET A 80 -0.88 11.16 19.81
C MET A 80 -1.28 10.90 18.35
N GLY A 81 -2.23 10.01 18.09
CA GLY A 81 -2.69 9.69 16.73
C GLY A 81 -1.67 8.96 15.84
N LYS A 82 -0.56 8.49 16.42
CA LYS A 82 0.59 7.90 15.70
C LYS A 82 0.34 6.47 15.22
N ALA A 83 -0.66 5.78 15.76
CA ALA A 83 -0.98 4.39 15.38
C ALA A 83 -2.47 4.06 15.42
N GLN A 84 -2.87 3.08 14.62
CA GLN A 84 -4.23 2.54 14.57
C GLN A 84 -4.22 1.04 14.87
N ILE A 85 -5.29 0.51 15.46
CA ILE A 85 -5.44 -0.93 15.68
C ILE A 85 -5.64 -1.62 14.34
N VAL A 86 -4.93 -2.73 14.15
CA VAL A 86 -5.10 -3.56 12.97
C VAL A 86 -6.33 -4.43 13.17
N THR A 87 -7.40 -4.13 12.44
CA THR A 87 -8.58 -5.01 12.31
C THR A 87 -8.47 -5.83 11.02
N SER A 88 -9.18 -6.96 10.96
CA SER A 88 -9.25 -7.78 9.75
C SER A 88 -9.85 -7.02 8.56
N SER A 89 -10.77 -6.09 8.80
CA SER A 89 -11.30 -5.18 7.78
C SER A 89 -10.23 -4.24 7.23
N LEU A 90 -9.44 -3.61 8.10
CA LEU A 90 -8.39 -2.68 7.72
C LEU A 90 -7.31 -3.35 6.87
N ILE A 91 -6.91 -4.58 7.21
CA ILE A 91 -5.96 -5.36 6.40
C ILE A 91 -6.50 -5.57 4.98
N LYS A 92 -7.79 -5.90 4.85
CA LYS A 92 -8.42 -6.12 3.54
C LYS A 92 -8.48 -4.82 2.73
N GLU A 93 -8.89 -3.72 3.36
CA GLU A 93 -8.92 -2.40 2.72
C GLU A 93 -7.54 -1.98 2.21
N MET A 94 -6.50 -2.15 3.03
CA MET A 94 -5.12 -1.85 2.62
C MET A 94 -4.68 -2.68 1.41
N ARG A 95 -4.96 -3.99 1.42
CA ARG A 95 -4.62 -4.87 0.29
C ARG A 95 -5.36 -4.48 -0.99
N MET A 96 -6.64 -4.15 -0.89
CA MET A 96 -7.41 -3.71 -2.06
C MET A 96 -6.85 -2.39 -2.62
N GLU A 97 -6.46 -1.46 -1.76
CA GLU A 97 -5.85 -0.20 -2.19
C GLU A 97 -4.47 -0.42 -2.82
N GLU A 98 -3.63 -1.28 -2.23
CA GLU A 98 -2.34 -1.69 -2.79
C GLU A 98 -2.51 -2.35 -4.16
N GLU A 99 -3.42 -3.30 -4.30
CA GLU A 99 -3.75 -3.96 -5.56
C GLU A 99 -4.26 -2.97 -6.61
N ARG A 100 -5.07 -1.99 -6.21
CA ARG A 100 -5.57 -0.94 -7.10
C ARG A 100 -4.42 -0.06 -7.61
N ILE A 101 -3.55 0.40 -6.71
CA ILE A 101 -2.38 1.22 -7.06
C ILE A 101 -1.44 0.43 -7.98
N GLU A 102 -1.21 -0.86 -7.69
CA GLU A 102 -0.38 -1.72 -8.54
C GLU A 102 -1.01 -1.96 -9.91
N ALA A 103 -2.32 -2.19 -9.96
CA ALA A 103 -3.04 -2.37 -11.22
C ALA A 103 -2.98 -1.09 -12.07
N GLU A 104 -3.12 0.09 -11.46
CA GLU A 104 -2.99 1.37 -12.16
C GLU A 104 -1.57 1.59 -12.67
N LYS A 105 -0.54 1.32 -11.85
CA LYS A 105 0.86 1.38 -12.29
C LYS A 105 1.14 0.45 -13.47
N LYS A 106 0.62 -0.78 -13.42
CA LYS A 106 0.75 -1.75 -14.52
C LYS A 106 0.07 -1.24 -15.78
N ARG A 107 -1.18 -0.76 -15.69
CA ARG A 107 -1.91 -0.18 -16.82
C ARG A 107 -1.15 0.97 -17.47
N VAL A 108 -0.68 1.94 -16.69
CA VAL A 108 0.09 3.08 -17.20
C VAL A 108 1.38 2.62 -17.88
N LYS A 109 2.06 1.62 -17.31
CA LYS A 109 3.26 1.02 -17.92
C LYS A 109 2.94 0.32 -19.23
N ASP A 110 1.87 -0.47 -19.27
CA ASP A 110 1.45 -1.22 -20.46
C ASP A 110 1.02 -0.26 -21.59
N GLU A 111 0.27 0.80 -21.27
CA GLU A 111 -0.07 1.87 -22.21
C GLU A 111 1.19 2.55 -22.76
N ALA A 112 2.16 2.87 -21.90
CA ALA A 112 3.42 3.45 -22.32
C ALA A 112 4.25 2.50 -23.22
N GLN A 113 4.22 1.19 -22.94
CA GLN A 113 4.87 0.18 -23.79
C GLN A 113 4.21 0.07 -25.16
N GLN A 114 2.88 0.08 -25.22
CA GLN A 114 2.15 0.08 -26.47
C GLN A 114 2.46 1.34 -27.30
N LEU A 115 2.52 2.51 -26.65
CA LEU A 115 2.95 3.74 -27.30
C LEU A 115 4.38 3.64 -27.83
N ALA A 116 5.31 3.07 -27.05
CA ALA A 116 6.68 2.88 -27.49
C ALA A 116 6.76 2.02 -28.76
N LEU A 117 6.03 0.91 -28.80
CA LEU A 117 5.95 0.03 -29.98
C LEU A 117 5.38 0.74 -31.20
N ILE A 118 4.35 1.59 -31.02
CA ILE A 118 3.81 2.42 -32.10
C ILE A 118 4.90 3.34 -32.64
N PHE A 119 5.63 4.04 -31.78
CA PHE A 119 6.70 4.96 -32.20
C PHE A 119 7.87 4.27 -32.89
N GLU A 120 8.19 3.04 -32.51
CA GLU A 120 9.24 2.23 -33.16
C GLU A 120 8.79 1.67 -34.52
N THR A 121 7.49 1.39 -34.65
CA THR A 121 6.90 0.85 -35.89
C THR A 121 6.61 1.94 -36.92
N VAL A 122 6.23 3.14 -36.46
CA VAL A 122 6.08 4.29 -37.33
C VAL A 122 7.47 4.67 -37.84
N GLY A 123 7.70 4.43 -39.12
CA GLY A 123 9.00 4.58 -39.77
C GLY A 123 9.62 5.98 -39.65
N ALA A 124 10.72 6.21 -40.36
CA ALA A 124 11.52 7.42 -40.16
C ALA A 124 10.71 8.73 -40.38
N PHE A 125 10.67 9.57 -39.34
CA PHE A 125 10.06 10.88 -39.39
C PHE A 125 10.91 11.84 -40.22
N LYS A 126 10.29 12.50 -41.19
CA LYS A 126 10.99 13.39 -42.13
C LYS A 126 11.03 14.81 -41.58
N VAL A 127 12.21 15.28 -41.21
CA VAL A 127 12.45 16.65 -40.76
C VAL A 127 12.98 17.47 -41.93
N LYS A 128 12.28 18.54 -42.32
CA LYS A 128 12.71 19.45 -43.38
C LYS A 128 13.40 20.67 -42.78
N ARG A 129 14.63 20.97 -43.21
CA ARG A 129 15.35 22.20 -42.84
C ARG A 129 16.04 22.82 -44.06
N LYS A 130 16.39 24.10 -43.99
CA LYS A 130 17.11 24.78 -45.07
C LYS A 130 18.53 24.23 -45.17
N GLY A 131 18.95 23.80 -46.35
CA GLY A 131 20.30 23.31 -46.59
C GLY A 131 21.36 24.42 -46.51
N GLY A 132 22.46 24.14 -45.84
CA GLY A 132 23.67 24.98 -45.77
C GLY A 132 24.72 24.57 -46.81
N LYS A 133 26.00 24.84 -46.52
CA LYS A 133 27.10 24.39 -47.37
C LYS A 133 27.30 22.87 -47.23
N GLY A 134 27.22 22.14 -48.33
CA GLY A 134 27.41 20.68 -48.35
C GLY A 134 26.29 19.93 -47.62
N LYS A 135 26.64 19.12 -46.60
CA LYS A 135 25.69 18.32 -45.80
C LYS A 135 25.18 19.04 -44.54
N GLN A 136 25.63 20.28 -44.28
CA GLN A 136 25.19 21.03 -43.11
C GLN A 136 23.81 21.63 -43.34
N ILE A 137 23.01 21.77 -42.28
CA ILE A 137 21.73 22.50 -42.29
C ILE A 137 21.86 23.84 -41.58
N PHE A 138 21.00 24.79 -41.94
CA PHE A 138 20.88 26.04 -41.20
C PHE A 138 20.06 25.82 -39.91
N GLY A 139 20.71 26.10 -38.77
CA GLY A 139 20.17 25.87 -37.44
C GLY A 139 20.33 24.43 -36.96
N SER A 140 19.78 24.13 -35.79
CA SER A 140 19.71 22.77 -35.25
C SER A 140 18.28 22.24 -35.28
N VAL A 141 18.13 20.92 -35.35
CA VAL A 141 16.86 20.25 -35.07
C VAL A 141 16.67 20.22 -33.56
N THR A 142 15.52 20.70 -33.10
CA THR A 142 15.18 20.79 -31.68
C THR A 142 14.11 19.77 -31.31
N ALA A 143 13.95 19.50 -30.01
CA ALA A 143 12.86 18.65 -29.51
C ALA A 143 11.47 19.16 -29.93
N GLN A 144 11.29 20.47 -30.08
CA GLN A 144 10.02 21.06 -30.52
C GLN A 144 9.66 20.64 -31.95
N ASP A 145 10.63 20.63 -32.85
CA ASP A 145 10.41 20.19 -34.24
C ASP A 145 9.90 18.75 -34.30
N LEU A 146 10.41 17.88 -33.42
CA LEU A 146 9.99 16.49 -33.34
C LEU A 146 8.57 16.33 -32.81
N VAL A 147 8.24 17.07 -31.75
CA VAL A 147 6.87 17.10 -31.20
C VAL A 147 5.88 17.55 -32.27
N ASP A 148 6.20 18.61 -33.01
CA ASP A 148 5.33 19.16 -34.05
C ASP A 148 5.13 18.16 -35.20
N ILE A 149 6.19 17.45 -35.61
CA ILE A 149 6.11 16.41 -36.65
C ILE A 149 5.31 15.20 -36.17
N ILE A 150 5.51 14.75 -34.93
CA ILE A 150 4.74 13.66 -34.33
C ILE A 150 3.25 14.03 -34.30
N LYS A 151 2.94 15.28 -33.92
CA LYS A 151 1.58 15.80 -33.90
C LYS A 151 0.97 15.87 -35.30
N ALA A 152 1.74 16.25 -36.31
CA ALA A 152 1.26 16.28 -37.69
C ALA A 152 0.99 14.88 -38.26
N GLN A 153 1.85 13.90 -37.98
CA GLN A 153 1.77 12.56 -38.59
C GLN A 153 0.87 11.59 -37.82
N LEU A 154 1.01 11.50 -36.49
CA LEU A 154 0.25 10.57 -35.65
C LEU A 154 -0.96 11.21 -34.97
N ARG A 155 -1.12 12.54 -35.05
CA ARG A 155 -2.14 13.30 -34.29
C ARG A 155 -2.09 13.02 -32.79
N ARG A 156 -0.89 12.76 -32.27
CA ARG A 156 -0.62 12.50 -30.85
C ARG A 156 0.13 13.69 -30.27
N ASP A 157 -0.25 14.10 -29.06
CA ASP A 157 0.44 15.16 -28.34
C ASP A 157 1.51 14.55 -27.42
N VAL A 158 2.73 15.08 -27.50
CA VAL A 158 3.91 14.59 -26.79
C VAL A 158 4.61 15.79 -26.18
N ASP A 159 4.95 15.75 -24.89
CA ASP A 159 5.67 16.86 -24.26
C ASP A 159 7.13 16.90 -24.74
N LYS A 160 7.66 18.08 -25.02
CA LYS A 160 9.08 18.28 -25.34
C LYS A 160 10.02 17.82 -24.22
N ARG A 161 9.56 17.80 -22.97
CA ARG A 161 10.37 17.42 -21.78
C ARG A 161 10.77 15.95 -21.77
N ILE A 162 10.01 15.11 -22.45
CA ILE A 162 10.29 13.67 -22.53
C ILE A 162 11.17 13.29 -23.72
N VAL A 163 11.48 14.26 -24.59
CA VAL A 163 12.31 14.05 -25.79
C VAL A 163 13.78 14.29 -25.44
N SER A 164 14.60 13.27 -25.66
CA SER A 164 16.06 13.37 -25.62
C SER A 164 16.60 13.32 -27.05
N LEU A 165 17.28 14.38 -27.47
CA LEU A 165 17.80 14.53 -28.83
C LEU A 165 19.27 15.00 -28.77
N PRO A 166 20.20 14.35 -29.49
CA PRO A 166 21.53 14.91 -29.72
C PRO A 166 21.48 16.18 -30.58
N GLU A 167 22.51 17.01 -30.55
CA GLU A 167 22.57 18.18 -31.42
C GLU A 167 22.74 17.76 -32.90
N ILE A 168 21.71 17.98 -33.72
CA ILE A 168 21.70 17.62 -35.14
C ILE A 168 21.85 18.89 -35.99
N ARG A 169 22.96 18.98 -36.75
CA ARG A 169 23.29 20.10 -37.65
C ARG A 169 23.62 19.66 -39.08
N GLU A 170 23.47 18.38 -39.37
CA GLU A 170 23.74 17.81 -40.69
C GLU A 170 22.53 17.01 -41.18
N THR A 171 22.44 16.85 -42.51
CA THR A 171 21.45 15.97 -43.13
C THR A 171 21.88 14.51 -42.93
N GLY A 172 20.96 13.66 -42.49
CA GLY A 172 21.24 12.26 -42.24
C GLY A 172 20.14 11.58 -41.43
N GLU A 173 20.41 10.32 -41.08
CA GLU A 173 19.54 9.53 -40.21
C GLU A 173 20.03 9.58 -38.77
N TYR A 174 19.11 9.88 -37.86
CA TYR A 174 19.38 10.00 -36.43
C TYR A 174 18.34 9.22 -35.62
N ILE A 175 18.69 8.86 -34.40
CA ILE A 175 17.78 8.20 -33.46
C ILE A 175 17.54 9.17 -32.31
N ALA A 176 16.28 9.48 -32.05
CA ALA A 176 15.82 10.23 -30.88
C ALA A 176 15.22 9.27 -29.85
N GLU A 177 15.38 9.58 -28.57
CA GLU A 177 14.83 8.78 -27.48
C GLU A 177 13.68 9.52 -26.81
N LEU A 178 12.51 8.86 -26.72
CA LEU A 178 11.32 9.37 -26.04
C LEU A 178 11.13 8.64 -24.71
N ARG A 179 11.25 9.35 -23.59
CA ARG A 179 11.04 8.80 -22.25
C ARG A 179 9.56 8.88 -21.86
N LEU A 180 8.75 7.92 -22.32
CA LEU A 180 7.30 7.90 -22.10
C LEU A 180 6.94 7.57 -20.63
N HIS A 181 7.71 6.70 -20.00
CA HIS A 181 7.56 6.32 -18.59
C HIS A 181 8.96 6.18 -17.96
N PRO A 182 9.14 6.31 -16.63
CA PRO A 182 10.44 6.09 -15.98
C PRO A 182 11.15 4.79 -16.38
N GLU A 183 10.39 3.75 -16.68
CA GLU A 183 10.88 2.43 -17.09
C GLU A 183 10.75 2.14 -18.59
N VAL A 184 10.13 3.03 -19.38
CA VAL A 184 9.84 2.79 -20.81
C VAL A 184 10.37 3.93 -21.65
N THR A 185 11.33 3.61 -22.52
CA THR A 185 11.94 4.51 -23.50
C THR A 185 11.68 3.99 -24.90
N ALA A 186 11.17 4.84 -25.79
CA ALA A 186 10.93 4.51 -27.19
C ALA A 186 12.02 5.13 -28.08
N ARG A 187 12.46 4.39 -29.11
CA ARG A 187 13.45 4.89 -30.08
C ARG A 187 12.78 5.31 -31.37
N VAL A 188 12.95 6.56 -31.74
CA VAL A 188 12.34 7.15 -32.93
C VAL A 188 13.41 7.46 -33.98
N ARG A 189 13.20 6.95 -35.20
CA ARG A 189 14.09 7.25 -36.33
C ARG A 189 13.71 8.59 -36.96
N LEU A 190 14.71 9.42 -37.19
CA LEU A 190 14.59 10.73 -37.80
C LEU A 190 15.41 10.76 -39.07
N ASN A 191 14.86 11.31 -40.14
CA ASN A 191 15.58 11.56 -41.37
C ASN A 191 15.51 13.04 -41.72
N VAL A 192 16.66 13.70 -41.70
CA VAL A 192 16.79 15.13 -41.93
C VAL A 192 17.14 15.38 -43.39
N PHE A 193 16.27 16.10 -44.08
CA PHE A 193 16.45 16.48 -45.48
C PHE A 193 16.57 17.99 -45.64
N ALA A 194 17.48 18.40 -46.51
CA ALA A 194 17.59 19.78 -46.96
C ALA A 194 16.51 20.10 -48.01
N ASN A 195 15.86 21.25 -47.86
CA ASN A 195 15.09 21.91 -48.91
C ASN A 195 15.89 23.04 -49.53
#